data_AF-A0A7J3Z727-F1
#
_entry.id   AF-A0A7J3Z727-F1
#
_cell.length_a   1.000
_cell.length_b   1.000
_cell.length_c   1.000
_cell.angle_alpha   90.00
_cell.angle_beta   90.00
_cell.angle_gamma   90.00
#
_symmetry.space_group_name_H-M   'P 1'
#
loop_
_entity.id
_entity.type
_entity.pdbx_description
1 polymer ?
#
loop_
_entity_poly.entity_id
_entity_poly.type
_entity_poly.pdbx_seq_one_letter_code
_entity_poly.pdbx_strand_id
1 'polypeptide(L)'
;MKILCDKESDQCLSKLKRRAYIAISIYVILLSTLPLVNDVLSNGGWVGYGWGAYMFDNGVVSVRFSDIQYGADKPKIYVYPKPYYSLRPIDAVEISDYESFVDTLNIYRDAENMTVKIIDRRSIEYAYTYPNLTLRKVVTVLPNNSIVVRYETSRDVLFRVSIWRWYYARVAGISFNDTRKTTEIMLNNVTSIEFEFHDKEYGAWIGQVSFNMPINARIFRDDVGINKFIVETVSRELWFVITIHSNTSAVTSPVTAFFKTLLSVKGTRIVLPVIAIALVIYGWRRWIK
;
A
#
# COMPACT_ATOMS: atom_id res chain seq x y z
N MET A 1 14.64 -25.25 64.39
CA MET A 1 13.37 -25.28 63.61
C MET A 1 13.15 -24.06 62.70
N LYS A 2 13.94 -22.96 62.82
CA LYS A 2 13.78 -21.74 61.99
C LYS A 2 14.48 -21.75 60.62
N ILE A 3 15.33 -22.75 60.33
CA ILE A 3 16.17 -22.80 59.11
C ILE A 3 15.50 -23.61 57.98
N LEU A 4 14.44 -24.38 58.29
CA LEU A 4 13.75 -25.23 57.32
C LEU A 4 12.68 -24.48 56.51
N CYS A 5 12.05 -23.43 57.07
CA CYS A 5 11.08 -22.60 56.33
C CYS A 5 11.73 -21.72 55.25
N ASP A 6 12.97 -21.25 55.45
CA ASP A 6 13.65 -20.38 54.47
C ASP A 6 14.04 -21.13 53.19
N LYS A 7 14.45 -22.40 53.30
CA LYS A 7 14.80 -23.21 52.12
C LYS A 7 13.60 -23.53 51.23
N GLU A 8 12.43 -23.83 51.80
CA GLU A 8 11.21 -24.02 51.02
C GLU A 8 10.71 -22.70 50.39
N SER A 9 10.84 -21.59 51.11
CA SER A 9 10.52 -20.24 50.62
C SER A 9 11.41 -19.84 49.43
N ASP A 10 12.74 -20.03 49.54
CA ASP A 10 13.71 -19.74 48.48
C ASP A 10 13.53 -20.65 47.25
N GLN A 11 13.19 -21.92 47.49
CA GLN A 11 12.91 -22.86 46.41
C GLN A 11 11.58 -22.57 45.70
N CYS A 12 10.58 -22.04 46.42
CA CYS A 12 9.33 -21.57 45.83
C CYS A 12 9.54 -20.26 45.04
N LEU A 13 10.30 -19.31 45.60
CA LEU A 13 10.61 -18.03 44.96
C LEU A 13 11.43 -18.23 43.68
N SER A 14 12.43 -19.12 43.69
CA SER A 14 13.21 -19.45 42.49
C SER A 14 12.37 -20.12 41.40
N LYS A 15 11.45 -21.03 41.75
CA LYS A 15 10.48 -21.62 40.81
C LYS A 15 9.57 -20.56 40.21
N LEU A 16 9.06 -19.62 41.03
CA LEU A 16 8.21 -18.52 40.57
C LEU A 16 8.96 -17.58 39.63
N LYS A 17 10.19 -17.15 39.99
CA LYS A 17 11.06 -16.33 39.14
C LYS A 17 11.33 -16.99 37.79
N ARG A 18 11.62 -18.30 37.78
CA ARG A 18 11.84 -19.06 36.54
C ARG A 18 10.58 -19.11 35.67
N ARG A 19 9.41 -19.35 36.26
CA ARG A 19 8.12 -19.35 35.54
C ARG A 19 7.80 -17.98 34.96
N ALA A 20 7.97 -16.92 35.74
CA ALA A 20 7.76 -15.54 35.29
C ALA A 20 8.69 -15.19 34.12
N TYR A 21 9.97 -15.54 34.21
CA TYR A 21 10.92 -15.32 33.13
C TYR A 21 10.54 -16.07 31.85
N ILE A 22 10.14 -17.34 31.96
CA ILE A 22 9.68 -18.13 30.80
C ILE A 22 8.45 -17.46 30.16
N ALA A 23 7.47 -17.06 30.95
CA ALA A 23 6.26 -16.42 30.45
C ALA A 23 6.56 -15.10 29.71
N ILE A 24 7.40 -14.24 30.29
CA ILE A 24 7.83 -12.98 29.66
C ILE A 24 8.63 -13.28 28.39
N SER A 25 9.51 -14.27 28.41
CA SER A 25 10.33 -14.65 27.25
C SER A 25 9.46 -15.12 26.08
N ILE A 26 8.48 -15.98 26.35
CA ILE A 26 7.51 -16.44 25.34
C ILE A 26 6.75 -15.23 24.78
N TYR A 27 6.26 -14.33 25.64
CA TYR A 27 5.54 -13.14 25.22
C TYR A 27 6.39 -12.23 24.32
N VAL A 28 7.64 -11.95 24.70
CA VAL A 28 8.59 -11.14 23.92
C VAL A 28 8.89 -11.80 22.57
N ILE A 29 9.14 -13.12 22.54
CA ILE A 29 9.40 -13.85 21.30
C ILE A 29 8.16 -13.80 20.39
N LEU A 30 6.96 -14.05 20.93
CA LEU A 30 5.71 -13.99 20.16
C LEU A 30 5.50 -12.59 19.56
N LEU A 31 5.60 -11.53 20.36
CA LEU A 31 5.46 -10.17 19.85
C LEU A 31 6.51 -9.83 18.79
N SER A 32 7.76 -10.26 18.98
CA SER A 32 8.85 -10.01 18.04
C SER A 32 8.69 -10.77 16.72
N THR A 33 7.94 -11.89 16.70
CA THR A 33 7.73 -12.72 15.51
C THR A 33 6.43 -12.40 14.76
N LEU A 34 5.48 -11.69 15.38
CA LEU A 34 4.26 -11.21 14.70
C LEU A 34 4.52 -10.52 13.34
N PRO A 35 5.53 -9.64 13.20
CA PRO A 35 5.80 -9.00 11.91
C PRO A 35 6.26 -9.99 10.82
N LEU A 36 6.99 -11.04 11.19
CA LEU A 36 7.39 -12.11 10.25
C LEU A 36 6.21 -12.98 9.84
N VAL A 37 5.32 -13.29 10.79
CA VAL A 37 4.11 -14.08 10.50
C VAL A 37 3.25 -13.34 9.49
N ASN A 38 3.06 -12.02 9.66
CA ASN A 38 2.33 -11.21 8.68
C ASN A 38 2.99 -11.22 7.31
N ASP A 39 4.32 -11.17 7.21
CA ASP A 39 5.02 -11.21 5.92
C ASP A 39 4.88 -12.56 5.20
N VAL A 40 4.94 -13.66 5.96
CA VAL A 40 4.69 -15.00 5.41
C VAL A 40 3.26 -15.11 4.89
N LEU A 41 2.31 -14.55 5.63
CA LEU A 41 0.89 -14.54 5.25
C LEU A 41 0.60 -13.60 4.08
N SER A 42 1.30 -12.47 3.97
CA SER A 42 1.05 -11.42 2.97
C SER A 42 1.86 -11.57 1.69
N ASN A 43 2.74 -12.56 1.57
CA ASN A 43 3.71 -12.72 0.47
C ASN A 43 3.04 -12.73 -0.92
N GLY A 44 2.87 -11.54 -1.53
CA GLY A 44 2.12 -11.35 -2.77
C GLY A 44 0.64 -11.72 -2.63
N GLY A 45 0.06 -11.46 -1.45
CA GLY A 45 -1.31 -11.75 -1.08
C GLY A 45 -2.04 -10.51 -0.53
N TRP A 46 -3.35 -10.40 -0.78
CA TRP A 46 -4.21 -9.46 -0.05
C TRP A 46 -4.39 -9.90 1.40
N VAL A 47 -4.10 -9.00 2.34
CA VAL A 47 -4.27 -9.22 3.78
C VAL A 47 -5.06 -8.07 4.39
N GLY A 48 -6.07 -8.41 5.20
CA GLY A 48 -6.81 -7.43 5.99
C GLY A 48 -6.01 -7.01 7.22
N TYR A 49 -5.94 -5.72 7.50
CA TYR A 49 -5.19 -5.18 8.66
C TYR A 49 -5.99 -4.18 9.51
N GLY A 50 -7.30 -4.06 9.28
CA GLY A 50 -8.19 -3.18 10.02
C GLY A 50 -9.65 -3.33 9.58
N TRP A 51 -10.53 -2.44 10.04
CA TRP A 51 -11.96 -2.42 9.69
C TRP A 51 -12.19 -2.07 8.22
N GLY A 52 -12.17 -3.07 7.34
CA GLY A 52 -12.31 -2.88 5.89
C GLY A 52 -11.04 -2.36 5.21
N ALA A 53 -9.87 -2.51 5.85
CA ALA A 53 -8.58 -2.12 5.28
C ALA A 53 -7.81 -3.33 4.78
N TYR A 54 -7.32 -3.26 3.54
CA TYR A 54 -6.65 -4.36 2.86
C TYR A 54 -5.38 -3.89 2.18
N MET A 55 -4.33 -4.69 2.31
CA MET A 55 -3.04 -4.42 1.67
C MET A 55 -2.61 -5.64 0.87
N PHE A 56 -2.18 -5.38 -0.36
CA PHE A 56 -1.32 -6.27 -1.12
C PHE A 56 0.11 -5.74 -1.02
N ASP A 57 1.08 -6.61 -0.76
CA ASP A 57 2.50 -6.26 -0.81
C ASP A 57 3.33 -7.46 -1.30
N ASN A 58 4.14 -7.25 -2.33
CA ASN A 58 5.08 -8.26 -2.83
C ASN A 58 6.56 -7.80 -2.78
N GLY A 59 6.82 -6.70 -2.09
CA GLY A 59 8.11 -6.05 -2.02
C GLY A 59 8.46 -5.16 -3.20
N VAL A 60 7.78 -5.23 -4.33
CA VAL A 60 8.03 -4.33 -5.47
C VAL A 60 6.96 -3.27 -5.55
N VAL A 61 5.71 -3.69 -5.37
CA VAL A 61 4.54 -2.84 -5.33
C VAL A 61 3.75 -3.17 -4.07
N SER A 62 3.17 -2.14 -3.47
CA SER A 62 2.15 -2.28 -2.44
C SER A 62 0.88 -1.56 -2.90
N VAL A 63 -0.27 -2.20 -2.82
CA VAL A 63 -1.57 -1.57 -3.07
C VAL A 63 -2.36 -1.60 -1.77
N ARG A 64 -2.77 -0.43 -1.29
CA ARG A 64 -3.50 -0.30 -0.02
C ARG A 64 -4.87 0.27 -0.27
N PHE A 65 -5.87 -0.44 0.22
CA PHE A 65 -7.21 0.10 0.41
C PHE A 65 -7.37 0.47 1.88
N SER A 66 -7.79 1.72 2.11
CA SER A 66 -8.12 2.25 3.44
C SER A 66 -6.89 2.53 4.31
N ASP A 67 -6.75 3.76 4.80
CA ASP A 67 -5.74 4.08 5.83
C ASP A 67 -6.40 3.99 7.22
N ILE A 68 -5.73 3.38 8.20
CA ILE A 68 -6.19 3.30 9.59
C ILE A 68 -6.49 4.69 10.19
N GLN A 69 -5.86 5.74 9.65
CA GLN A 69 -6.06 7.11 10.11
C GLN A 69 -7.21 7.86 9.40
N TYR A 70 -7.65 7.41 8.21
CA TYR A 70 -8.53 8.19 7.33
C TYR A 70 -9.78 7.44 6.84
N GLY A 71 -9.95 6.17 7.22
CA GLY A 71 -11.08 5.35 6.80
C GLY A 71 -10.87 4.68 5.44
N ALA A 72 -11.86 3.89 5.01
CA ALA A 72 -11.85 3.23 3.71
C ALA A 72 -12.09 4.26 2.62
N ASP A 73 -11.08 4.56 1.81
CA ASP A 73 -11.14 5.72 0.90
C ASP A 73 -10.81 5.37 -0.56
N LYS A 74 -9.82 4.49 -0.82
CA LYS A 74 -9.35 4.20 -2.19
C LYS A 74 -8.15 3.25 -2.26
N PRO A 75 -7.90 2.59 -3.41
CA PRO A 75 -6.60 1.99 -3.69
C PRO A 75 -5.54 3.05 -3.92
N LYS A 76 -4.55 3.07 -3.02
CA LYS A 76 -3.28 3.80 -3.16
C LYS A 76 -2.19 2.83 -3.60
N ILE A 77 -1.48 3.18 -4.65
CA ILE A 77 -0.40 2.39 -5.23
C ILE A 77 0.92 2.97 -4.77
N TYR A 78 1.74 2.10 -4.18
CA TYR A 78 3.07 2.40 -3.73
C TYR A 78 4.08 1.54 -4.48
N VAL A 79 5.26 2.12 -4.73
CA VAL A 79 6.39 1.41 -5.33
C VAL A 79 7.57 1.39 -4.38
N TYR A 80 8.30 0.28 -4.41
CA TYR A 80 9.55 0.14 -3.67
C TYR A 80 10.73 0.26 -4.65
N PRO A 81 11.69 1.16 -4.38
CA PRO A 81 12.89 1.27 -5.20
C PRO A 81 13.65 -0.06 -5.20
N LYS A 82 14.19 -0.46 -6.35
CA LYS A 82 15.17 -1.55 -6.44
C LYS A 82 16.59 -0.98 -6.45
N PRO A 83 17.59 -1.70 -5.93
CA PRO A 83 17.53 -3.00 -5.25
C PRO A 83 17.14 -2.90 -3.76
N TYR A 84 16.93 -1.69 -3.24
CA TYR A 84 16.72 -1.44 -1.81
C TYR A 84 15.23 -1.38 -1.52
N TYR A 85 14.65 -2.50 -1.08
CA TYR A 85 13.32 -2.57 -0.47
C TYR A 85 13.25 -1.58 0.70
N SER A 86 12.96 -0.31 0.38
CA SER A 86 13.20 0.82 1.26
C SER A 86 12.37 0.71 2.54
N LEU A 87 12.86 1.35 3.60
CA LEU A 87 12.10 1.69 4.79
C LEU A 87 10.73 2.33 4.46
N ARG A 88 10.69 3.12 3.39
CA ARG A 88 9.51 3.90 3.04
C ARG A 88 9.04 3.56 1.62
N PRO A 89 7.81 3.06 1.46
CA PRO A 89 7.18 2.98 0.14
C PRO A 89 7.03 4.38 -0.47
N ILE A 90 7.28 4.51 -1.76
CA ILE A 90 7.05 5.75 -2.50
C ILE A 90 5.58 5.73 -2.94
N ASP A 91 4.80 6.69 -2.47
CA ASP A 91 3.44 6.92 -2.97
C ASP A 91 3.54 7.27 -4.45
N ALA A 92 2.92 6.48 -5.32
CA ALA A 92 3.06 6.59 -6.77
C ALA A 92 1.80 7.21 -7.39
N VAL A 93 0.65 6.63 -7.11
CA VAL A 93 -0.63 7.11 -7.63
C VAL A 93 -1.79 6.59 -6.79
N GLU A 94 -2.83 7.38 -6.73
CA GLU A 94 -4.07 7.11 -6.04
C GLU A 94 -5.22 7.07 -7.04
N ILE A 95 -6.17 6.15 -6.88
CA ILE A 95 -7.40 6.12 -7.68
C ILE A 95 -8.55 6.50 -6.76
N SER A 96 -8.93 7.77 -6.79
CA SER A 96 -9.77 8.38 -5.75
C SER A 96 -11.25 8.11 -5.97
N ASP A 97 -11.82 7.17 -5.22
CA ASP A 97 -13.26 6.89 -5.26
C ASP A 97 -14.09 8.07 -4.72
N TYR A 98 -13.53 8.87 -3.81
CA TYR A 98 -14.14 10.10 -3.31
C TYR A 98 -14.26 11.22 -4.35
N GLU A 99 -13.39 11.25 -5.35
CA GLU A 99 -13.44 12.22 -6.45
C GLU A 99 -13.93 11.61 -7.76
N SER A 100 -14.29 10.32 -7.74
CA SER A 100 -14.77 9.60 -8.91
C SER A 100 -16.29 9.50 -8.89
N PHE A 101 -16.87 9.45 -10.08
CA PHE A 101 -18.31 9.39 -10.29
C PHE A 101 -18.65 8.33 -11.33
N VAL A 102 -19.85 7.75 -11.19
CA VAL A 102 -20.52 6.98 -12.22
C VAL A 102 -21.87 7.63 -12.47
N ASP A 103 -22.11 8.05 -13.72
CA ASP A 103 -23.15 9.01 -14.08
C ASP A 103 -23.01 10.29 -13.22
N THR A 104 -23.99 10.56 -12.36
CA THR A 104 -23.98 11.68 -11.41
C THR A 104 -23.72 11.25 -9.97
N LEU A 105 -23.51 9.95 -9.72
CA LEU A 105 -23.34 9.37 -8.39
C LEU A 105 -21.86 9.29 -8.05
N ASN A 106 -21.46 9.83 -6.90
CA ASN A 106 -20.12 9.68 -6.36
C ASN A 106 -19.87 8.22 -5.95
N ILE A 107 -18.72 7.66 -6.34
CA ILE A 107 -18.44 6.23 -6.12
C ILE A 107 -18.46 5.86 -4.64
N TYR A 108 -17.97 6.75 -3.79
CA TYR A 108 -17.85 6.50 -2.36
C TYR A 108 -19.05 7.02 -1.55
N ARG A 109 -19.40 8.30 -1.74
CA ARG A 109 -20.33 9.03 -0.86
C ARG A 109 -21.79 8.65 -1.07
N ASP A 110 -22.16 8.31 -2.30
CA ASP A 110 -23.57 8.08 -2.66
C ASP A 110 -23.94 6.59 -2.64
N ALA A 111 -22.98 5.71 -2.34
CA ALA A 111 -23.23 4.28 -2.23
C ALA A 111 -24.01 3.97 -0.94
N GLU A 112 -25.14 3.25 -1.07
CA GLU A 112 -25.95 2.81 0.07
C GLU A 112 -25.28 1.67 0.84
N ASN A 113 -24.51 0.85 0.14
CA ASN A 113 -23.76 -0.26 0.71
C ASN A 113 -22.46 -0.50 -0.07
N MET A 114 -21.44 -0.95 0.66
CA MET A 114 -20.14 -1.34 0.12
C MET A 114 -19.74 -2.70 0.68
N THR A 115 -19.45 -3.65 -0.20
CA THR A 115 -18.91 -4.96 0.19
C THR A 115 -17.53 -5.16 -0.40
N VAL A 116 -16.68 -5.88 0.33
CA VAL A 116 -15.31 -6.18 -0.07
C VAL A 116 -15.08 -7.68 -0.01
N LYS A 117 -14.44 -8.20 -1.05
CA LYS A 117 -14.14 -9.63 -1.18
C LYS A 117 -12.77 -9.83 -1.79
N ILE A 118 -11.92 -10.60 -1.12
CA ILE A 118 -10.70 -11.13 -1.73
C ILE A 118 -11.14 -12.24 -2.69
N ILE A 119 -10.93 -12.05 -4.00
CA ILE A 119 -11.27 -13.07 -5.01
C ILE A 119 -10.19 -14.15 -5.01
N ASP A 120 -8.93 -13.72 -5.03
CA ASP A 120 -7.75 -14.58 -5.01
C ASP A 120 -6.58 -13.82 -4.34
N ARG A 121 -5.39 -14.43 -4.30
CA ARG A 121 -4.21 -13.79 -3.65
C ARG A 121 -3.86 -12.42 -4.23
N ARG A 122 -4.07 -12.19 -5.52
CA ARG A 122 -3.68 -10.99 -6.27
C ARG A 122 -4.85 -10.08 -6.60
N SER A 123 -6.08 -10.52 -6.38
CA SER A 123 -7.29 -9.79 -6.77
C SER A 123 -8.21 -9.51 -5.59
N ILE A 124 -8.65 -8.26 -5.47
CA ILE A 124 -9.67 -7.83 -4.51
C ILE A 124 -10.81 -7.12 -5.25
N GLU A 125 -12.03 -7.36 -4.81
CA GLU A 125 -13.25 -6.78 -5.36
C GLU A 125 -13.93 -5.91 -4.31
N TYR A 126 -14.39 -4.75 -4.76
CA TYR A 126 -15.30 -3.87 -4.07
C TYR A 126 -16.59 -3.79 -4.89
N ALA A 127 -17.73 -4.05 -4.26
CA ALA A 127 -19.04 -3.85 -4.88
C ALA A 127 -19.77 -2.71 -4.15
N TYR A 128 -20.09 -1.67 -4.91
CA TYR A 128 -20.85 -0.51 -4.47
C TYR A 128 -22.29 -0.62 -4.99
N THR A 129 -23.26 -0.51 -4.09
CA THR A 129 -24.68 -0.61 -4.42
C THR A 129 -25.36 0.74 -4.27
N TYR A 130 -26.17 1.08 -5.27
CA TYR A 130 -27.03 2.26 -5.35
C TYR A 130 -28.45 1.82 -5.68
N PRO A 131 -29.49 2.68 -5.55
CA PRO A 131 -30.88 2.30 -5.80
C PRO A 131 -31.13 1.61 -7.15
N ASN A 132 -30.44 2.04 -8.21
CA ASN A 132 -30.65 1.57 -9.58
C ASN A 132 -29.36 1.16 -10.30
N LEU A 133 -28.28 0.93 -9.54
CA LEU A 133 -26.96 0.63 -10.11
C LEU A 133 -26.15 -0.23 -9.14
N THR A 134 -25.39 -1.17 -9.69
CA THR A 134 -24.32 -1.84 -8.95
C THR A 134 -23.03 -1.62 -9.72
N LEU A 135 -22.01 -1.11 -9.03
CA LEU A 135 -20.68 -0.91 -9.55
C LEU A 135 -19.73 -1.91 -8.89
N ARG A 136 -19.12 -2.77 -9.70
CA ARG A 136 -18.06 -3.67 -9.24
C ARG A 136 -16.72 -3.10 -9.64
N LYS A 137 -15.82 -2.93 -8.67
CA LYS A 137 -14.44 -2.49 -8.86
C LYS A 137 -13.51 -3.63 -8.45
N VAL A 138 -12.75 -4.15 -9.41
CA VAL A 138 -11.75 -5.20 -9.16
C VAL A 138 -10.36 -4.61 -9.34
N VAL A 139 -9.49 -4.82 -8.36
CA VAL A 139 -8.08 -4.45 -8.43
C VAL A 139 -7.23 -5.71 -8.38
N THR A 140 -6.42 -5.89 -9.41
CA THR A 140 -5.58 -7.08 -9.61
C THR A 140 -4.12 -6.68 -9.74
N VAL A 141 -3.23 -7.33 -8.99
CA VAL A 141 -1.77 -7.15 -9.14
C VAL A 141 -1.17 -8.30 -9.95
N LEU A 142 -0.76 -7.99 -11.18
CA LEU A 142 -0.25 -8.97 -12.14
C LEU A 142 1.16 -9.47 -11.77
N PRO A 143 1.60 -10.64 -12.29
CA PRO A 143 2.94 -11.19 -12.04
C PRO A 143 4.10 -10.25 -12.40
N ASN A 144 3.92 -9.39 -13.40
CA ASN A 144 4.88 -8.38 -13.81
C ASN A 144 4.87 -7.10 -12.95
N ASN A 145 4.11 -7.07 -11.85
CA ASN A 145 3.88 -5.94 -10.96
C ASN A 145 3.07 -4.77 -11.54
N SER A 146 2.43 -4.96 -12.70
CA SER A 146 1.41 -4.02 -13.16
C SER A 146 0.12 -4.18 -12.37
N ILE A 147 -0.63 -3.09 -12.23
CA ILE A 147 -1.89 -3.05 -11.48
C ILE A 147 -3.02 -2.85 -12.48
N VAL A 148 -3.98 -3.78 -12.51
CA VAL A 148 -5.20 -3.62 -13.30
C VAL A 148 -6.31 -3.15 -12.39
N VAL A 149 -7.00 -2.09 -12.78
CA VAL A 149 -8.22 -1.63 -12.13
C VAL A 149 -9.36 -1.69 -13.12
N ARG A 150 -10.39 -2.44 -12.76
CA ARG A 150 -11.54 -2.74 -13.61
C ARG A 150 -12.83 -2.32 -12.91
N TYR A 151 -13.63 -1.53 -13.58
CA TYR A 151 -14.97 -1.12 -13.18
C TYR A 151 -15.98 -1.80 -14.10
N GLU A 152 -17.03 -2.40 -13.53
CA GLU A 152 -18.10 -3.08 -14.25
C GLU A 152 -19.47 -2.64 -13.71
N THR A 153 -20.42 -2.52 -14.62
CA THR A 153 -21.83 -2.22 -14.32
C THR A 153 -22.75 -3.01 -15.26
N SER A 154 -24.04 -3.10 -14.94
CA SER A 154 -25.02 -3.85 -15.74
C SER A 154 -25.50 -3.11 -16.99
N ARG A 155 -25.25 -1.80 -17.09
CA ARG A 155 -25.70 -0.90 -18.16
C ARG A 155 -24.61 0.08 -18.52
N ASP A 156 -24.77 0.77 -19.65
CA ASP A 156 -23.85 1.84 -20.01
C ASP A 156 -24.00 3.01 -19.03
N VAL A 157 -22.86 3.49 -18.53
CA VAL A 157 -22.74 4.59 -17.57
C VAL A 157 -21.60 5.51 -17.99
N LEU A 158 -21.67 6.77 -17.60
CA LEU A 158 -20.54 7.69 -17.70
C LEU A 158 -19.59 7.44 -16.53
N PHE A 159 -18.46 6.78 -16.80
CA PHE A 159 -17.36 6.72 -15.84
C PHE A 159 -16.62 8.05 -15.83
N ARG A 160 -16.43 8.62 -14.64
CA ARG A 160 -15.52 9.73 -14.38
C ARG A 160 -14.57 9.32 -13.26
N VAL A 161 -13.37 8.84 -13.61
CA VAL A 161 -12.41 8.30 -12.64
C VAL A 161 -11.28 9.30 -12.41
N SER A 162 -11.09 9.71 -11.15
CA SER A 162 -10.02 10.62 -10.72
C SER A 162 -8.76 9.83 -10.36
N ILE A 163 -7.66 10.14 -11.04
CA ILE A 163 -6.33 9.58 -10.78
C ILE A 163 -5.49 10.71 -10.17
N TRP A 164 -5.09 10.50 -8.93
CA TRP A 164 -4.60 11.55 -8.03
C TRP A 164 -3.17 11.29 -7.57
N ARG A 165 -2.43 12.37 -7.31
CA ARG A 165 -1.12 12.36 -6.66
C ARG A 165 -0.86 13.71 -6.01
N TRP A 166 -0.09 13.73 -4.90
CA TRP A 166 0.27 14.99 -4.25
C TRP A 166 0.87 15.99 -5.23
N TYR A 167 1.81 15.60 -6.12
CA TYR A 167 2.12 16.33 -7.37
C TYR A 167 2.82 15.42 -8.41
N TYR A 168 2.41 15.55 -9.67
CA TYR A 168 3.14 15.04 -10.84
C TYR A 168 4.17 16.07 -11.30
N ALA A 169 5.29 15.57 -11.83
CA ALA A 169 6.26 16.39 -12.56
C ALA A 169 5.77 16.68 -13.99
N ARG A 170 5.15 15.67 -14.61
CA ARG A 170 4.64 15.72 -15.98
C ARG A 170 3.44 14.76 -16.13
N VAL A 171 2.46 15.12 -16.94
CA VAL A 171 1.36 14.23 -17.35
C VAL A 171 1.10 14.42 -18.84
N ALA A 172 1.06 13.34 -19.61
CA ALA A 172 0.90 13.35 -21.07
C ALA A 172 1.89 14.31 -21.79
N GLY A 173 3.15 14.32 -21.38
CA GLY A 173 4.16 15.22 -21.94
C GLY A 173 4.14 16.65 -21.39
N ILE A 174 3.11 17.01 -20.62
CA ILE A 174 2.85 18.38 -20.16
C ILE A 174 3.42 18.58 -18.74
N SER A 175 4.31 19.56 -18.56
CA SER A 175 4.80 19.95 -17.25
C SER A 175 4.01 21.12 -16.65
N PHE A 176 4.15 21.33 -15.34
CA PHE A 176 3.57 22.49 -14.67
C PHE A 176 4.03 23.83 -15.27
N ASN A 177 5.27 23.91 -15.76
CA ASN A 177 5.81 25.12 -16.36
C ASN A 177 5.22 25.44 -17.74
N ASP A 178 4.75 24.44 -18.47
CA ASP A 178 4.20 24.61 -19.82
C ASP A 178 2.77 25.18 -19.81
N THR A 179 2.14 25.21 -18.63
CA THR A 179 0.69 25.39 -18.47
C THR A 179 0.32 26.58 -17.61
N ARG A 180 1.25 27.54 -17.43
CA ARG A 180 1.18 28.65 -16.44
C ARG A 180 -0.14 29.42 -16.37
N LYS A 181 -1.04 29.34 -17.35
CA LYS A 181 -2.33 30.03 -17.39
C LYS A 181 -3.58 29.12 -17.46
N THR A 182 -3.45 27.83 -17.71
CA THR A 182 -4.61 26.95 -17.94
C THR A 182 -4.80 26.01 -16.78
N THR A 183 -5.94 26.10 -16.08
CA THR A 183 -6.26 25.23 -14.93
C THR A 183 -6.62 23.80 -15.34
N GLU A 184 -7.06 23.61 -16.59
CA GLU A 184 -7.57 22.36 -17.11
C GLU A 184 -7.09 22.15 -18.55
N ILE A 185 -6.58 20.96 -18.87
CA ILE A 185 -6.15 20.59 -20.22
C ILE A 185 -6.91 19.36 -20.66
N MET A 186 -7.58 19.47 -21.80
CA MET A 186 -8.38 18.41 -22.40
C MET A 186 -7.54 17.57 -23.35
N LEU A 187 -7.59 16.26 -23.16
CA LEU A 187 -7.05 15.25 -24.08
C LEU A 187 -8.23 14.42 -24.59
N ASN A 188 -8.33 14.24 -25.90
CA ASN A 188 -9.45 13.50 -26.50
C ASN A 188 -8.94 12.21 -27.14
N ASN A 189 -9.73 11.13 -27.01
CA ASN A 189 -9.46 9.82 -27.62
C ASN A 189 -8.06 9.25 -27.31
N VAL A 190 -7.59 9.41 -26.07
CA VAL A 190 -6.31 8.85 -25.65
C VAL A 190 -6.47 7.39 -25.21
N THR A 191 -5.51 6.54 -25.58
CA THR A 191 -5.48 5.13 -25.18
C THR A 191 -4.46 4.87 -24.07
N SER A 192 -3.54 5.81 -23.83
CA SER A 192 -2.66 5.79 -22.67
C SER A 192 -2.25 7.19 -22.25
N ILE A 193 -1.92 7.34 -20.96
CA ILE A 193 -1.39 8.57 -20.38
C ILE A 193 -0.12 8.20 -19.62
N GLU A 194 1.00 8.77 -20.05
CA GLU A 194 2.26 8.71 -19.30
C GLU A 194 2.29 9.82 -18.24
N PHE A 195 2.85 9.52 -17.08
CA PHE A 195 3.07 10.49 -16.02
C PHE A 195 4.45 10.32 -15.41
N GLU A 196 5.04 11.41 -14.96
CA GLU A 196 6.33 11.44 -14.28
C GLU A 196 6.17 12.03 -12.89
N PHE A 197 6.98 11.56 -11.94
CA PHE A 197 7.09 12.18 -10.63
C PHE A 197 8.49 12.05 -10.05
N HIS A 198 8.82 12.96 -9.13
CA HIS A 198 10.09 12.94 -8.42
C HIS A 198 9.89 12.56 -6.96
N ASP A 199 10.68 11.59 -6.51
CA ASP A 199 10.92 11.35 -5.10
C ASP A 199 12.25 12.01 -4.69
N LYS A 200 12.26 12.66 -3.53
CA LYS A 200 13.44 13.39 -3.04
C LYS A 200 14.66 12.50 -2.83
N GLU A 201 14.44 11.24 -2.47
CA GLU A 201 15.51 10.29 -2.15
C GLU A 201 15.84 9.39 -3.35
N TYR A 202 14.83 9.00 -4.14
CA TYR A 202 14.99 7.99 -5.18
C TYR A 202 14.95 8.52 -6.61
N GLY A 203 14.78 9.83 -6.81
CA GLY A 203 14.87 10.47 -8.12
C GLY A 203 13.58 10.37 -8.93
N ALA A 204 13.72 10.29 -10.25
CA ALA A 204 12.60 10.36 -11.20
C ALA A 204 11.97 8.98 -11.45
N TRP A 205 10.65 8.96 -11.51
CA TRP A 205 9.84 7.80 -11.80
C TRP A 205 8.90 8.09 -12.96
N ILE A 206 8.69 7.08 -13.79
CA ILE A 206 7.76 7.12 -14.92
C ILE A 206 6.67 6.08 -14.63
N GLY A 207 5.43 6.49 -14.85
CA GLY A 207 4.30 5.59 -14.88
C GLY A 207 3.47 5.78 -16.14
N GLN A 208 2.74 4.74 -16.51
CA GLN A 208 1.82 4.77 -17.64
C GLN A 208 0.50 4.16 -17.20
N VAL A 209 -0.60 4.81 -17.59
CA VAL A 209 -1.96 4.28 -17.49
C VAL A 209 -2.43 3.96 -18.90
N SER A 210 -2.67 2.68 -19.19
CA SER A 210 -3.17 2.21 -20.49
C SER A 210 -4.61 1.75 -20.35
N PHE A 211 -5.49 2.28 -21.20
CA PHE A 211 -6.94 2.05 -21.13
C PHE A 211 -7.38 0.98 -22.12
N ASN A 212 -8.45 0.28 -21.79
CA ASN A 212 -9.04 -0.73 -22.66
C ASN A 212 -9.75 -0.18 -23.90
N MET A 213 -10.05 1.13 -23.88
CA MET A 213 -10.69 1.86 -24.97
C MET A 213 -10.17 3.29 -25.00
N PRO A 214 -10.35 4.04 -26.11
CA PRO A 214 -10.09 5.47 -26.14
C PRO A 214 -10.96 6.20 -25.10
N ILE A 215 -10.33 7.08 -24.32
CA ILE A 215 -11.02 7.89 -23.29
C ILE A 215 -10.75 9.37 -23.51
N ASN A 216 -11.62 10.21 -22.96
CA ASN A 216 -11.32 11.63 -22.82
C ASN A 216 -10.67 11.85 -21.45
N ALA A 217 -9.64 12.67 -21.37
CA ALA A 217 -8.97 12.97 -20.11
C ALA A 217 -8.86 14.47 -19.88
N ARG A 218 -8.88 14.85 -18.62
CA ARG A 218 -8.74 16.23 -18.18
C ARG A 218 -7.65 16.31 -17.14
N ILE A 219 -6.60 17.06 -17.42
CA ILE A 219 -5.49 17.26 -16.49
C ILE A 219 -5.76 18.51 -15.66
N PHE A 220 -5.73 18.38 -14.34
CA PHE A 220 -5.97 19.48 -13.41
C PHE A 220 -4.67 19.91 -12.73
N ARG A 221 -4.56 21.22 -12.53
CA ARG A 221 -3.50 21.82 -11.74
C ARG A 221 -4.05 22.72 -10.64
N ASP A 222 -3.26 22.86 -9.58
CA ASP A 222 -3.41 23.91 -8.58
C ASP A 222 -2.23 24.89 -8.67
N ASP A 223 -2.07 25.72 -7.65
CA ASP A 223 -1.00 26.74 -7.58
C ASP A 223 0.41 26.15 -7.44
N VAL A 224 0.50 24.87 -7.05
CA VAL A 224 1.77 24.20 -6.74
C VAL A 224 2.18 23.23 -7.85
N GLY A 225 1.23 22.53 -8.48
CA GLY A 225 1.54 21.55 -9.49
C GLY A 225 0.33 20.89 -10.15
N ILE A 226 0.61 19.90 -10.99
CA ILE A 226 -0.42 18.99 -11.51
C ILE A 226 -0.70 17.97 -10.40
N ASN A 227 -1.93 17.90 -9.90
CA ASN A 227 -2.28 17.05 -8.75
C ASN A 227 -3.24 15.90 -9.12
N LYS A 228 -3.93 15.99 -10.25
CA LYS A 228 -4.78 14.91 -10.74
C LYS A 228 -5.05 15.00 -12.23
N PHE A 229 -5.48 13.88 -12.79
CA PHE A 229 -6.18 13.86 -14.06
C PHE A 229 -7.42 12.97 -13.95
N ILE A 230 -8.48 13.38 -14.62
CA ILE A 230 -9.77 12.70 -14.63
C ILE A 230 -9.96 12.07 -16.00
N VAL A 231 -10.34 10.80 -16.02
CA VAL A 231 -10.69 10.09 -17.27
C VAL A 231 -12.20 9.91 -17.37
N GLU A 232 -12.73 10.15 -18.55
CA GLU A 232 -14.17 10.13 -18.86
C GLU A 232 -14.45 9.23 -20.05
N THR A 233 -15.39 8.30 -19.90
CA THR A 233 -15.91 7.46 -20.98
C THR A 233 -17.31 6.92 -20.66
N VAL A 234 -18.10 6.62 -21.70
CA VAL A 234 -19.40 5.97 -21.55
C VAL A 234 -19.26 4.51 -21.96
N SER A 235 -19.47 3.60 -21.01
CA SER A 235 -19.37 2.15 -21.24
C SER A 235 -20.03 1.39 -20.08
N ARG A 236 -20.26 0.09 -20.26
CA ARG A 236 -20.58 -0.83 -19.14
C ARG A 236 -19.36 -1.21 -18.32
N GLU A 237 -18.20 -1.17 -18.97
CA GLU A 237 -16.93 -1.62 -18.41
C GLU A 237 -15.81 -0.65 -18.77
N LEU A 238 -15.01 -0.29 -17.76
CA LEU A 238 -13.77 0.46 -17.92
C LEU A 238 -12.67 -0.29 -17.19
N TRP A 239 -11.59 -0.64 -17.87
CA TRP A 239 -10.38 -1.10 -17.20
C TRP A 239 -9.13 -0.43 -17.72
N PHE A 240 -8.17 -0.28 -16.83
CA PHE A 240 -6.88 0.28 -17.16
C PHE A 240 -5.77 -0.42 -16.39
N VAL A 241 -4.60 -0.41 -17.01
CA VAL A 241 -3.38 -1.02 -16.48
C VAL A 241 -2.41 0.10 -16.11
N ILE A 242 -1.91 0.05 -14.88
CA ILE A 242 -0.91 0.96 -14.36
C ILE A 242 0.42 0.22 -14.30
N THR A 243 1.42 0.77 -14.99
CA THR A 243 2.82 0.34 -14.90
C THR A 243 3.64 1.49 -14.34
N ILE A 244 4.60 1.19 -13.47
CA ILE A 244 5.48 2.20 -12.86
C ILE A 244 6.90 1.63 -12.82
N HIS A 245 7.88 2.46 -13.22
CA HIS A 245 9.29 2.10 -13.23
C HIS A 245 10.16 3.30 -12.87
N SER A 246 11.32 3.01 -12.28
CA SER A 246 12.32 4.03 -11.97
C SER A 246 13.01 4.46 -13.26
N ASN A 247 13.13 5.78 -13.48
CA ASN A 247 13.93 6.35 -14.55
C ASN A 247 15.41 6.50 -14.13
N THR A 248 15.70 6.31 -12.83
CA THR A 248 17.05 6.46 -12.27
C THR A 248 17.65 5.12 -11.85
N SER A 249 18.84 4.83 -12.37
CA SER A 249 19.78 3.87 -11.81
C SER A 249 20.51 4.54 -10.64
N ALA A 250 19.86 4.64 -9.47
CA ALA A 250 20.50 5.24 -8.30
C ALA A 250 21.66 4.34 -7.83
N VAL A 251 22.90 4.68 -8.20
CA VAL A 251 24.10 4.02 -7.70
C VAL A 251 24.32 4.45 -6.26
N THR A 252 23.95 3.59 -5.32
CA THR A 252 24.19 3.80 -3.88
C THR A 252 25.38 2.94 -3.47
N SER A 253 26.24 3.47 -2.58
CA SER A 253 27.34 2.69 -2.01
C SER A 253 26.83 1.40 -1.36
N PRO A 254 27.51 0.25 -1.52
CA PRO A 254 27.16 -1.03 -0.90
C PRO A 254 26.98 -0.98 0.63
N VAL A 255 27.70 -0.07 1.30
CA VAL A 255 27.59 0.10 2.76
C VAL A 255 26.28 0.79 3.12
N THR A 256 25.95 1.89 2.43
CA THR A 256 24.68 2.60 2.61
C THR A 256 23.50 1.69 2.27
N ALA A 257 23.63 0.92 1.20
CA ALA A 257 22.71 -0.13 0.78
C ALA A 257 22.45 -1.18 1.87
N PHE A 258 23.52 -1.70 2.49
CA PHE A 258 23.43 -2.70 3.55
C PHE A 258 22.67 -2.15 4.76
N PHE A 259 23.06 -0.98 5.28
CA PHE A 259 22.38 -0.39 6.44
C PHE A 259 20.94 0.00 6.13
N LYS A 260 20.64 0.52 4.93
CA LYS A 260 19.26 0.78 4.50
C LYS A 260 18.42 -0.49 4.42
N THR A 261 19.01 -1.60 3.97
CA THR A 261 18.32 -2.89 3.90
C THR A 261 18.12 -3.49 5.29
N LEU A 262 19.13 -3.43 6.15
CA LEU A 262 19.07 -3.92 7.53
C LEU A 262 18.05 -3.14 8.36
N LEU A 263 18.03 -1.82 8.20
CA LEU A 263 17.07 -0.93 8.87
C LEU A 263 15.73 -0.87 8.13
N SER A 264 15.58 -1.48 6.95
CA SER A 264 14.30 -1.50 6.22
C SER A 264 13.18 -2.11 7.04
N VAL A 265 11.94 -1.85 6.63
CA VAL A 265 10.77 -2.51 7.25
C VAL A 265 10.95 -4.03 7.19
N LYS A 266 11.47 -4.58 6.08
CA LYS A 266 11.76 -6.02 5.98
C LYS A 266 12.95 -6.46 6.85
N GLY A 267 14.00 -5.65 6.91
CA GLY A 267 15.20 -5.93 7.71
C GLY A 267 14.87 -5.95 9.20
N THR A 268 14.20 -4.93 9.70
CA THR A 268 13.73 -4.82 11.09
C THR A 268 12.80 -5.97 11.48
N ARG A 269 11.91 -6.42 10.59
CA ARG A 269 11.06 -7.61 10.80
C ARG A 269 11.87 -8.88 11.05
N ILE A 270 13.02 -9.06 10.41
CA ILE A 270 13.93 -10.20 10.64
C ILE A 270 14.82 -9.99 11.87
N VAL A 271 15.34 -8.76 12.03
CA VAL A 271 16.30 -8.41 13.09
C VAL A 271 15.65 -8.44 14.47
N LEU A 272 14.39 -8.01 14.60
CA LEU A 272 13.67 -7.94 15.87
C LEU A 272 13.61 -9.30 16.61
N PRO A 273 13.16 -10.41 16.01
CA PRO A 273 13.17 -11.70 16.69
C PRO A 273 14.56 -12.22 17.00
N VAL A 274 15.55 -11.96 16.15
CA VAL A 274 16.96 -12.34 16.43
C VAL A 274 17.46 -11.63 17.68
N ILE A 275 17.23 -10.32 17.79
CA ILE A 275 17.57 -9.53 18.98
C ILE A 275 16.77 -10.01 20.19
N ALA A 276 15.47 -10.26 20.04
CA ALA A 276 14.62 -10.74 21.12
C ALA A 276 15.12 -12.08 21.70
N ILE A 277 15.46 -13.05 20.83
CA ILE A 277 16.04 -14.34 21.25
C ILE A 277 17.38 -14.11 21.96
N ALA A 278 18.26 -13.27 21.41
CA ALA A 278 19.56 -12.98 22.03
C ALA A 278 19.40 -12.36 23.43
N LEU A 279 18.48 -11.41 23.59
CA LEU A 279 18.15 -10.78 24.87
C LEU A 279 17.53 -11.78 25.86
N VAL A 280 16.64 -12.67 25.40
CA VAL A 280 16.07 -13.74 26.24
C VAL A 280 17.15 -14.72 26.71
N ILE A 281 18.10 -15.08 25.85
CA ILE A 281 19.22 -15.97 26.24
C ILE A 281 20.14 -15.25 27.23
N TYR A 282 20.48 -14.00 26.97
CA TYR A 282 21.33 -13.19 27.83
C TYR A 282 20.71 -12.97 29.21
N GLY A 283 19.43 -12.57 29.24
CA GLY A 283 18.67 -12.38 30.47
C GLY A 283 18.56 -13.66 31.28
N TRP A 284 18.38 -14.82 30.64
CA TRP A 284 18.30 -16.12 31.32
C TRP A 284 19.61 -16.43 32.05
N ARG A 285 20.75 -16.19 31.37
CA ARG A 285 22.09 -16.38 31.94
C ARG A 285 22.39 -15.45 33.11
N ARG A 286 21.81 -14.24 33.13
CA ARG A 286 22.00 -13.23 34.19
C ARG A 286 21.03 -13.40 35.35
N TRP A 287 19.79 -13.84 35.09
CA TRP A 287 18.71 -13.91 36.08
C TRP A 287 18.74 -15.22 36.89
N ILE A 288 19.26 -16.31 36.32
CA ILE A 288 19.33 -17.62 36.99
C ILE A 288 20.61 -17.83 37.80
N LYS A 289 21.62 -16.97 37.59
CA LYS A 289 22.74 -16.84 38.54
C LYS A 289 22.30 -16.03 39.75
#